data_AF-A0A538S9F6-F1
#
_entry.id   AF-A0A538S9F6-F1
#
_cell.length_a   1.000
_cell.length_b   1.000
_cell.length_c   1.000
_cell.angle_alpha   90.00
_cell.angle_beta   90.00
_cell.angle_gamma   90.00
#
_symmetry.space_group_name_H-M   'P 1'
#
loop_
_entity.id
_entity.type
_entity.pdbx_description
1 polymer ?
#
loop_
_entity_poly.entity_id
_entity_poly.type
_entity_poly.pdbx_seq_one_letter_code
_entity_poly.pdbx_strand_id
1 'polypeptide(L)'
;MSEAWQPTLDDITKAFMDLAGRVSNSNGAALDPYVHQALRDVAFHLELYIPGLELPPDGEIAGALARASQAALDRGDCPDSLAHALRGLAHSPHDPGLFYLVASACFEYGAVELAIRMLYHTLWINPGHRAARADFESLSAFLDDAPGEGRAA
;
A
#
# COMPACT_ATOMS: atom_id res chain seq x y z
N MET A 1 -30.86 0.72 14.09
CA MET A 1 -29.88 0.70 12.98
C MET A 1 -28.56 1.10 13.61
N SER A 2 -27.64 0.17 13.81
CA SER A 2 -26.32 0.51 14.35
C SER A 2 -25.60 1.33 13.29
N GLU A 3 -25.21 2.57 13.60
CA GLU A 3 -24.27 3.32 12.77
C GLU A 3 -23.05 2.43 12.55
N ALA A 4 -22.78 2.06 11.30
CA ALA A 4 -21.54 1.40 10.96
C ALA A 4 -20.43 2.39 11.30
N TRP A 5 -19.61 2.08 12.30
CA TRP A 5 -18.47 2.90 12.67
C TRP A 5 -17.56 3.03 11.46
N GLN A 6 -17.40 4.26 10.95
CA GLN A 6 -16.48 4.58 9.86
C GLN A 6 -15.23 5.22 10.47
N PRO A 7 -14.03 4.67 10.22
CA PRO A 7 -12.79 5.25 10.71
C PRO A 7 -12.56 6.64 10.09
N THR A 8 -12.11 7.57 10.92
CA THR A 8 -11.73 8.92 10.50
C THR A 8 -10.40 8.91 9.74
N LEU A 9 -10.06 10.00 9.04
CA LEU A 9 -8.74 10.12 8.42
C LEU A 9 -7.60 10.04 9.47
N ASP A 10 -7.83 10.56 10.67
CA ASP A 10 -6.89 10.44 11.79
C ASP A 10 -6.73 9.00 12.28
N ASP A 11 -7.80 8.20 12.23
CA ASP A 11 -7.72 6.76 12.55
C ASP A 11 -6.92 6.02 11.47
N ILE A 12 -7.11 6.38 10.21
CA ILE A 12 -6.36 5.83 9.07
C ILE A 12 -4.87 6.18 9.17
N THR A 13 -4.51 7.43 9.48
CA THR A 13 -3.10 7.84 9.62
C THR A 13 -2.40 7.15 10.79
N LYS A 14 -3.10 6.96 11.91
CA LYS A 14 -2.60 6.13 13.03
C LYS A 14 -2.41 4.67 12.63
N ALA A 15 -3.37 4.10 11.89
CA ALA A 15 -3.24 2.73 11.41
C ALA A 15 -2.01 2.56 10.50
N PHE A 16 -1.71 3.53 9.62
CA PHE A 16 -0.46 3.50 8.84
C PHE A 16 0.79 3.50 9.73
N MET A 17 0.83 4.30 10.80
CA MET A 17 1.94 4.32 11.74
C MET A 17 2.10 3.00 12.50
N ASP A 18 1.01 2.40 12.96
CA ASP A 18 1.02 1.12 13.66
C ASP A 18 1.49 -0.02 12.75
N LEU A 19 1.02 -0.03 11.50
CA LEU A 19 1.46 -1.00 10.50
C LEU A 19 2.94 -0.84 10.17
N ALA A 20 3.43 0.40 10.04
CA ALA A 20 4.86 0.65 9.83
C ALA A 20 5.72 0.08 10.97
N GLY A 21 5.29 0.28 12.23
CA GLY A 21 5.95 -0.29 13.39
C GLY A 21 5.95 -1.82 13.38
N ARG A 22 4.83 -2.43 12.97
CA ARG A 22 4.72 -3.89 12.92
C ARG A 22 5.56 -4.53 11.83
N VAL A 23 5.64 -3.91 10.65
CA VAL A 23 6.50 -4.36 9.55
C VAL A 23 7.98 -4.22 9.90
N SER A 24 8.38 -3.11 10.52
CA SER A 24 9.79 -2.88 10.93
C SER A 24 10.30 -3.95 11.90
N ASN A 25 9.40 -4.54 12.70
CA ASN A 25 9.72 -5.56 13.68
C ASN A 25 9.53 -7.00 13.15
N SER A 26 9.09 -7.16 11.89
CA SER A 26 8.88 -8.47 11.29
C SER A 26 10.21 -9.02 10.77
N ASN A 27 10.60 -10.19 11.28
CA ASN A 27 11.76 -10.95 10.80
C ASN A 27 11.35 -12.10 9.86
N GLY A 28 10.09 -12.12 9.41
CA GLY A 28 9.55 -13.18 8.57
C GLY A 28 9.91 -13.01 7.10
N ALA A 29 10.11 -14.13 6.39
CA ALA A 29 10.29 -14.14 4.94
C ALA A 29 9.01 -13.76 4.16
N ALA A 30 7.85 -13.81 4.82
CA ALA A 30 6.56 -13.47 4.24
C ALA A 30 5.89 -12.34 5.03
N LEU A 31 5.03 -11.58 4.34
CA LEU A 31 4.25 -10.50 4.97
C LEU A 31 3.27 -11.08 6.01
N ASP A 32 3.23 -10.47 7.18
CA ASP A 32 2.33 -10.87 8.25
C ASP A 32 0.86 -10.79 7.80
N PRO A 33 0.04 -11.86 7.98
CA PRO A 33 -1.35 -11.88 7.52
C PRO A 33 -2.24 -10.76 8.06
N TYR A 34 -1.98 -10.28 9.29
CA TYR A 34 -2.70 -9.13 9.82
C TYR A 34 -2.26 -7.85 9.12
N VAL A 35 -0.97 -7.67 8.80
CA VAL A 35 -0.54 -6.49 8.03
C VAL A 35 -1.19 -6.51 6.65
N HIS A 36 -1.24 -7.69 6.02
CA HIS A 36 -1.92 -7.88 4.75
C HIS A 36 -3.40 -7.45 4.83
N GLN A 37 -4.16 -7.99 5.78
CA GLN A 37 -5.58 -7.65 5.92
C GLN A 37 -5.80 -6.17 6.27
N ALA A 38 -5.04 -5.65 7.24
CA ALA A 38 -5.17 -4.26 7.67
C ALA A 38 -4.85 -3.27 6.56
N LEU A 39 -3.86 -3.52 5.69
CA LEU A 39 -3.59 -2.67 4.54
C LEU A 39 -4.74 -2.63 3.54
N ARG A 40 -5.40 -3.77 3.31
CA ARG A 40 -6.59 -3.83 2.44
C ARG A 40 -7.72 -2.99 3.02
N ASP A 41 -7.95 -3.12 4.33
CA ASP A 41 -9.02 -2.40 5.03
C ASP A 41 -8.73 -0.90 5.04
N VAL A 42 -7.50 -0.48 5.34
CA VAL A 42 -7.11 0.93 5.34
C VAL A 42 -7.28 1.55 3.96
N ALA A 43 -6.81 0.90 2.89
CA ALA A 43 -6.98 1.39 1.53
C ALA A 43 -8.45 1.49 1.14
N PHE A 44 -9.29 0.52 1.52
CA PHE A 44 -10.74 0.58 1.30
C PHE A 44 -11.39 1.77 2.01
N HIS A 45 -11.08 2.00 3.29
CA HIS A 45 -11.66 3.14 4.02
C HIS A 45 -11.16 4.48 3.50
N LEU A 46 -9.91 4.53 3.03
CA LEU A 46 -9.35 5.73 2.43
C LEU A 46 -10.03 6.12 1.11
N GLU A 47 -10.59 5.16 0.36
CA GLU A 47 -11.41 5.41 -0.84
C GLU A 47 -12.72 6.17 -0.52
N LEU A 48 -13.13 6.23 0.75
CA LEU A 48 -14.28 7.04 1.19
C LEU A 48 -13.95 8.54 1.26
N TYR A 49 -12.66 8.90 1.25
CA TYR A 49 -12.17 10.28 1.31
C TYR A 49 -11.68 10.71 -0.06
N ILE A 50 -12.04 11.92 -0.50
CA ILE A 50 -11.67 12.42 -1.83
C ILE A 50 -10.20 12.87 -1.84
N PRO A 51 -9.36 12.32 -2.73
CA PRO A 51 -7.97 12.75 -2.86
C PRO A 51 -7.85 14.25 -3.18
N GLY A 52 -6.95 14.94 -2.47
CA GLY A 52 -6.63 16.35 -2.73
C GLY A 52 -7.59 17.38 -2.12
N LEU A 53 -8.67 16.95 -1.44
CA LEU A 53 -9.48 17.86 -0.61
C LEU A 53 -8.84 18.10 0.76
N GLU A 54 -8.15 17.10 1.29
CA GLU A 54 -7.39 17.18 2.53
C GLU A 54 -5.94 17.55 2.18
N LEU A 55 -5.43 18.67 2.71
CA LEU A 55 -4.01 18.96 2.57
C LEU A 55 -3.21 17.90 3.33
N PRO A 56 -2.10 17.39 2.78
CA PRO A 56 -1.24 16.48 3.50
C PRO A 56 -0.76 17.14 4.80
N PRO A 57 -0.87 16.45 5.96
CA PRO A 57 -0.36 16.95 7.23
C PRO A 57 1.10 17.42 7.15
N ASP A 58 1.95 16.70 6.42
CA ASP A 58 3.34 17.11 6.15
C ASP A 58 3.89 16.50 4.84
N GLY A 59 3.84 17.28 3.75
CA GLY A 59 4.33 16.84 2.44
C GLY A 59 5.86 16.70 2.35
N GLU A 60 6.63 17.43 3.15
CA GLU A 60 8.10 17.35 3.11
C GLU A 60 8.58 16.05 3.77
N ILE A 61 8.01 15.72 4.94
CA ILE A 61 8.27 14.46 5.63
C ILE A 61 7.83 13.27 4.76
N ALA A 62 6.64 13.35 4.14
CA ALA A 62 6.17 12.32 3.22
C ALA A 62 7.16 12.10 2.06
N GLY A 63 7.67 13.18 1.46
CA GLY A 63 8.68 13.11 0.39
C GLY A 63 10.02 12.52 0.86
N ALA A 64 10.46 12.82 2.08
CA ALA A 64 11.68 12.21 2.65
C ALA A 64 11.51 10.71 2.89
N LEU A 65 10.35 10.29 3.39
CA LEU A 65 10.01 8.89 3.62
C LEU A 65 9.85 8.11 2.32
N ALA A 66 9.30 8.72 1.26
CA ALA A 66 9.26 8.11 -0.07
C ALA A 66 10.67 7.82 -0.60
N ARG A 67 11.62 8.76 -0.46
CA ARG A 67 13.03 8.54 -0.86
C ARG A 67 13.70 7.45 -0.04
N ALA A 68 13.43 7.40 1.27
CA ALA A 68 13.96 6.35 2.15
C ALA A 68 13.41 4.97 1.77
N SER A 69 12.11 4.88 1.46
CA SER A 69 11.45 3.67 0.99
C SER A 69 12.05 3.17 -0.32
N GLN A 70 12.20 4.04 -1.32
CA GLN A 70 12.86 3.69 -2.58
C GLN A 70 14.29 3.18 -2.35
N ALA A 71 15.08 3.89 -1.53
CA ALA A 71 16.45 3.48 -1.24
C ALA A 71 16.54 2.13 -0.52
N ALA A 72 15.51 1.74 0.25
CA ALA A 72 15.40 0.42 0.86
C ALA A 72 15.05 -0.67 -0.18
N LEU A 73 14.14 -0.40 -1.11
CA LEU A 73 13.87 -1.31 -2.25
C LEU A 73 15.11 -1.56 -3.07
N ASP A 74 15.88 -0.52 -3.38
CA ASP A 74 17.12 -0.64 -4.16
C ASP A 74 18.17 -1.55 -3.48
N ARG A 75 18.07 -1.73 -2.16
CA ARG A 75 18.90 -2.65 -1.36
C ARG A 75 18.26 -4.04 -1.16
N GLY A 76 17.05 -4.27 -1.64
CA GLY A 76 16.25 -5.47 -1.38
C GLY A 76 15.66 -5.54 0.04
N ASP A 77 15.65 -4.42 0.76
CA ASP A 77 15.14 -4.34 2.13
C ASP A 77 13.63 -4.01 2.11
N CYS A 78 12.84 -5.04 1.85
CA CYS A 78 11.38 -4.96 1.76
C CYS A 78 10.71 -4.48 3.06
N PRO A 79 11.12 -4.96 4.27
CA PRO A 79 10.56 -4.47 5.52
C PRO A 79 10.77 -2.97 5.72
N ASP A 80 12.00 -2.48 5.56
CA ASP A 80 12.27 -1.07 5.75
C ASP A 80 11.58 -0.23 4.68
N SER A 81 11.54 -0.70 3.43
CA SER A 81 10.80 -0.02 2.36
C SER A 81 9.34 0.18 2.72
N LEU A 82 8.65 -0.92 3.05
CA LEU A 82 7.24 -0.89 3.37
C LEU A 82 7.00 -0.02 4.62
N ALA A 83 7.83 -0.14 5.64
CA ALA A 83 7.71 0.67 6.84
C ALA A 83 7.91 2.17 6.57
N HIS A 84 8.86 2.56 5.71
CA HIS A 84 9.04 3.96 5.31
C HIS A 84 7.86 4.48 4.50
N ALA A 85 7.35 3.71 3.54
CA ALA A 85 6.20 4.09 2.73
C ALA A 85 4.95 4.31 3.59
N LEU A 86 4.70 3.41 4.55
CA LEU A 86 3.57 3.52 5.47
C LEU A 86 3.67 4.73 6.40
N ARG A 87 4.87 5.02 6.95
CA ARG A 87 5.07 6.28 7.69
C ARG A 87 4.80 7.49 6.79
N GLY A 88 5.21 7.44 5.52
CA GLY A 88 4.93 8.51 4.56
C GLY A 88 3.43 8.72 4.37
N LEU A 89 2.66 7.64 4.24
CA LEU A 89 1.20 7.70 4.11
C LEU A 89 0.50 8.26 5.35
N ALA A 90 1.08 8.13 6.54
CA ALA A 90 0.56 8.81 7.73
C ALA A 90 0.65 10.35 7.62
N HIS A 91 1.59 10.87 6.82
CA HIS A 91 1.79 12.30 6.58
C HIS A 91 1.18 12.80 5.26
N SER A 92 0.85 11.88 4.34
CA SER A 92 0.19 12.17 3.07
C SER A 92 -0.66 10.95 2.65
N PRO A 93 -1.88 10.80 3.21
CA PRO A 93 -2.68 9.58 3.06
C PRO A 93 -3.06 9.28 1.62
N HIS A 94 -3.20 10.28 0.76
CA HIS A 94 -3.52 10.11 -0.67
C HIS A 94 -2.32 10.34 -1.58
N ASP A 95 -1.09 10.03 -1.14
CA ASP A 95 0.08 10.14 -2.01
C ASP A 95 0.20 8.93 -2.96
N PRO A 96 0.08 9.11 -4.29
CA PRO A 96 0.15 8.01 -5.23
C PRO A 96 1.56 7.39 -5.30
N GLY A 97 2.62 8.17 -5.09
CA GLY A 97 3.99 7.67 -5.12
C GLY A 97 4.27 6.74 -3.94
N LEU A 98 3.76 7.08 -2.76
CA LEU A 98 3.88 6.22 -1.58
C LEU A 98 3.06 4.94 -1.72
N PHE A 99 1.85 4.99 -2.29
CA PHE A 99 1.09 3.75 -2.59
C PHE A 99 1.78 2.88 -3.63
N TYR A 100 2.44 3.46 -4.63
CA TYR A 100 3.24 2.72 -5.58
C TYR A 100 4.40 1.99 -4.88
N LEU A 101 5.10 2.67 -3.96
CA LEU A 101 6.19 2.08 -3.16
C LEU A 101 5.69 0.96 -2.23
N VAL A 102 4.52 1.13 -1.60
CA VAL A 102 3.86 0.04 -0.84
C VAL A 102 3.63 -1.15 -1.76
N ALA A 103 3.10 -0.94 -2.97
CA ALA A 103 2.84 -2.01 -3.92
C ALA A 103 4.12 -2.76 -4.31
N SER A 104 5.19 -2.03 -4.65
CA SER A 104 6.49 -2.60 -4.98
C SER A 104 7.04 -3.43 -3.82
N ALA A 105 7.01 -2.92 -2.59
CA ALA A 105 7.46 -3.67 -1.42
C ALA A 105 6.62 -4.94 -1.18
N CYS A 106 5.29 -4.86 -1.33
CA CYS A 106 4.41 -6.02 -1.23
C CYS A 106 4.71 -7.09 -2.28
N PHE A 107 5.04 -6.67 -3.52
CA PHE A 107 5.43 -7.59 -4.57
C PHE A 107 6.72 -8.33 -4.24
N GLU A 108 7.75 -7.62 -3.77
CA GLU A 108 9.03 -8.23 -3.34
C GLU A 108 8.85 -9.20 -2.15
N TYR A 109 7.86 -8.94 -1.28
CA TYR A 109 7.43 -9.88 -0.24
C TYR A 109 6.69 -11.14 -0.75
N GLY A 110 6.40 -11.23 -2.05
CA GLY A 110 5.56 -12.27 -2.63
C GLY A 110 4.06 -12.08 -2.37
N ALA A 111 3.64 -10.96 -1.79
CA ALA A 111 2.22 -10.63 -1.54
C ALA A 111 1.56 -10.03 -2.80
N VAL A 112 1.55 -10.80 -3.89
CA VAL A 112 1.17 -10.34 -5.24
C VAL A 112 -0.25 -9.76 -5.29
N GLU A 113 -1.23 -10.41 -4.67
CA GLU A 113 -2.61 -9.91 -4.65
C GLU A 113 -2.72 -8.54 -3.95
N LEU A 114 -1.95 -8.34 -2.89
CA LEU A 114 -1.91 -7.07 -2.18
C LEU A 114 -1.24 -5.99 -3.03
N ALA A 115 -0.13 -6.33 -3.68
CA ALA A 115 0.56 -5.43 -4.59
C ALA A 115 -0.39 -4.90 -5.68
N ILE A 116 -1.18 -5.79 -6.30
CA ILE A 116 -2.17 -5.40 -7.31
C ILE A 116 -3.25 -4.47 -6.72
N ARG A 117 -3.74 -4.74 -5.50
CA ARG A 117 -4.70 -3.85 -4.83
C ARG A 117 -4.11 -2.46 -4.57
N MET A 118 -2.83 -2.37 -4.19
CA MET A 118 -2.14 -1.09 -3.96
C MET A 118 -1.83 -0.35 -5.27
N LEU A 119 -1.51 -1.07 -6.36
CA LEU A 119 -1.39 -0.50 -7.71
C LEU A 119 -2.72 0.07 -8.20
N TYR A 120 -3.81 -0.67 -8.00
CA TYR A 120 -5.15 -0.17 -8.29
C TYR A 120 -5.43 1.13 -7.51
N HIS A 121 -5.11 1.17 -6.22
CA HIS A 121 -5.33 2.34 -5.39
C HIS A 121 -4.44 3.54 -5.84
N THR A 122 -3.19 3.28 -6.23
CA THR A 122 -2.32 4.28 -6.86
C THR A 122 -2.98 4.92 -8.10
N LEU A 123 -3.57 4.09 -8.96
CA LEU A 123 -4.25 4.53 -10.18
C LEU A 123 -5.59 5.20 -9.93
N TRP A 124 -6.27 4.87 -8.83
CA TRP A 124 -7.48 5.56 -8.38
C TRP A 124 -7.15 6.99 -7.95
N ILE A 125 -6.04 7.20 -7.23
CA ILE A 125 -5.55 8.54 -6.86
C ILE A 125 -5.04 9.30 -8.09
N ASN A 126 -4.19 8.66 -8.90
CA ASN A 126 -3.56 9.25 -10.07
C ASN A 126 -3.67 8.32 -11.30
N PRO A 127 -4.72 8.47 -12.12
CA PRO A 127 -4.92 7.66 -13.32
C PRO A 127 -3.78 7.73 -14.35
N GLY A 128 -2.99 8.80 -14.32
CA GLY A 128 -1.85 9.05 -15.22
C GLY A 128 -0.52 8.45 -14.73
N HIS A 129 -0.50 7.72 -13.62
CA HIS A 129 0.71 7.15 -13.05
C HIS A 129 1.24 5.98 -13.90
N ARG A 130 2.16 6.29 -14.83
CA ARG A 130 2.61 5.36 -15.89
C ARG A 130 3.24 4.07 -15.38
N ALA A 131 4.11 4.14 -14.37
CA ALA A 131 4.78 2.96 -13.82
C ALA A 131 3.76 1.99 -13.21
N ALA A 132 2.94 2.49 -12.27
CA ALA A 132 1.82 1.72 -11.70
C ALA A 132 0.88 1.12 -12.76
N ARG A 133 0.59 1.83 -13.87
CA ARG A 133 -0.23 1.29 -14.96
C ARG A 133 0.42 0.06 -15.59
N ALA A 134 1.70 0.17 -15.95
CA ALA A 134 2.44 -0.93 -16.57
C ALA A 134 2.55 -2.14 -15.64
N ASP A 135 2.88 -1.91 -14.37
CA ASP A 135 3.02 -2.98 -13.37
C ASP A 135 1.67 -3.65 -13.09
N PHE A 136 0.58 -2.88 -13.01
CA PHE A 136 -0.76 -3.42 -12.81
C PHE A 136 -1.17 -4.33 -13.97
N GLU A 137 -1.00 -3.87 -15.21
CA GLU A 137 -1.32 -4.67 -16.40
C GLU A 137 -0.49 -5.95 -16.46
N SER A 138 0.81 -5.87 -16.15
CA SER A 138 1.70 -7.03 -16.15
C SER A 138 1.32 -8.05 -15.07
N LEU A 139 1.06 -7.61 -13.84
CA LEU A 139 0.74 -8.52 -12.73
C LEU A 139 -0.67 -9.10 -12.83
N SER A 140 -1.65 -8.33 -13.31
CA SER A 140 -3.01 -8.82 -13.53
C SER A 140 -3.05 -9.88 -14.63
N ALA A 141 -2.35 -9.66 -15.75
CA ALA A 141 -2.27 -10.66 -16.83
C ALA A 141 -1.64 -11.98 -16.34
N PHE A 142 -0.58 -11.90 -15.54
CA PHE A 142 0.04 -13.08 -14.95
C PHE A 142 -0.90 -13.89 -14.06
N LEU A 143 -1.75 -13.23 -13.26
CA LEU A 143 -2.75 -13.91 -12.42
C LEU A 143 -3.87 -14.54 -13.24
N ASP A 144 -4.32 -13.88 -14.32
CA ASP A 144 -5.36 -14.40 -15.19
C ASP A 144 -4.89 -15.63 -16.00
N ASP A 145 -3.59 -15.67 -16.34
CA ASP A 145 -2.95 -16.79 -17.07
C ASP A 145 -2.51 -17.95 -16.16
N ALA A 146 -2.55 -17.80 -14.83
CA ALA A 146 -2.21 -18.88 -13.91
C ALA A 146 -3.23 -20.02 -14.10
N PRO A 147 -2.80 -21.24 -14.49
CA PRO A 147 -3.72 -22.34 -14.74
C PRO A 147 -4.48 -22.63 -13.44
N GLY A 148 -5.79 -22.47 -13.48
CA GLY A 148 -6.65 -22.67 -12.33
C GLY A 148 -6.44 -24.04 -11.72
N GLU A 149 -5.68 -24.10 -10.62
CA GLU A 149 -5.70 -25.23 -9.73
C GLU A 149 -7.12 -25.34 -9.15
N GLY A 150 -7.89 -26.28 -9.69
CA GLY A 150 -9.06 -26.83 -9.02
C GLY A 150 -10.37 -26.05 -9.12
N ARG A 151 -10.83 -25.71 -10.34
CA ARG A 151 -12.29 -25.77 -10.59
C ARG A 151 -12.67 -27.23 -10.83
N ALA A 152 -12.67 -28.04 -9.77
CA ALA A 152 -13.25 -29.37 -9.77
C ALA A 152 -14.77 -29.27 -9.65
N ALA A 153 -15.43 -29.87 -10.66
CA ALA A 153 -16.76 -30.49 -10.72
C ALA A 153 -17.83 -30.10 -9.69
#